data_AF-A0A7R9DX62-F1
#
_entry.id   AF-A0A7R9DX62-F1
#
_cell.length_a   1.000
_cell.length_b   1.000
_cell.length_c   1.000
_cell.angle_alpha   90.00
_cell.angle_beta   90.00
_cell.angle_gamma   90.00
#
_symmetry.space_group_name_H-M   'P 1'
#
loop_
_entity.id
_entity.type
_entity.pdbx_description
1 polymer ?
#
loop_
_entity_poly.entity_id
_entity_poly.type
_entity_poly.pdbx_seq_one_letter_code
_entity_poly.pdbx_strand_id
1 'polypeptide(L)'
;MNVLVMDKHHFRRRFIIVCGDCKASSRLLMCTLPMFLVKGWNRVQINLEEFTTKAFGTEYLHTIRVEVHATCRLRHIYFTNKMNHEIAIPIEFRSRVVQSPQYPQNFLVN
;
A
#
# COMPACT_ATOMS: atom_id res chain seq x y z
N MET A 1 5.72 5.90 3.56
CA MET A 1 4.40 6.46 3.16
C MET A 1 3.42 6.23 4.28
N ASN A 2 2.57 7.20 4.61
CA ASN A 2 1.47 7.00 5.54
C ASN A 2 0.14 7.05 4.79
N VAL A 3 -0.78 6.15 5.10
CA VAL A 3 -2.14 6.17 4.58
C VAL A 3 -3.11 6.17 5.75
N LEU A 4 -3.97 7.19 5.81
CA LEU A 4 -5.03 7.29 6.80
C LEU A 4 -6.34 6.83 6.14
N VAL A 5 -6.97 5.83 6.72
CA VAL A 5 -8.25 5.30 6.25
C VAL A 5 -9.32 5.43 7.34
N MET A 6 -10.58 5.47 6.92
CA MET A 6 -11.73 5.28 7.78
C MET A 6 -12.23 3.85 7.64
N ASP A 7 -12.51 3.20 8.77
CA ASP A 7 -13.19 1.91 8.79
C ASP A 7 -14.72 2.05 8.92
N LYS A 8 -15.44 0.93 8.82
CA LYS A 8 -16.90 0.84 8.99
C LYS A 8 -17.40 1.34 10.35
N HIS A 9 -16.56 1.25 11.39
CA HIS A 9 -16.89 1.74 12.73
C HIS A 9 -16.53 3.22 12.91
N HIS A 10 -16.19 3.92 11.83
CA HIS A 10 -15.76 5.32 11.81
C HIS A 10 -14.48 5.62 12.63
N PHE A 11 -13.67 4.60 12.91
CA PHE A 11 -12.34 4.82 13.46
C PHE A 11 -11.35 5.15 12.34
N ARG A 12 -10.45 6.09 12.66
CA ARG A 12 -9.34 6.46 11.78
C ARG A 12 -8.19 5.50 12.02
N ARG A 13 -7.83 4.71 11.01
CA ARG A 13 -6.70 3.76 11.06
C ARG A 13 -5.56 4.26 10.20
N ARG A 14 -4.33 4.14 10.70
CA ARG A 14 -3.12 4.60 10.01
C ARG A 14 -2.27 3.42 9.57
N PHE A 15 -2.06 3.28 8.28
CA PHE A 15 -1.02 2.41 7.73
C PHE A 15 0.28 3.19 7.58
N ILE A 16 1.37 2.64 8.11
CA ILE A 16 2.72 3.20 8.02
C ILE A 16 3.55 2.22 7.21
N ILE A 17 3.84 2.58 5.97
CA ILE A 17 4.63 1.75 5.07
C ILE A 17 6.05 2.28 5.05
N VAL A 18 7.01 1.45 5.45
CA VAL A 18 8.43 1.83 5.61
C VAL A 18 9.34 0.90 4.84
N CYS A 19 10.36 1.46 4.19
CA CYS A 19 11.40 0.71 3.50
C CYS A 19 12.55 0.44 4.47
N GLY A 20 12.88 -0.83 4.72
CA GLY A 20 13.97 -1.24 5.62
C GLY A 20 13.59 -2.40 6.53
N ASP A 21 14.47 -2.72 7.48
CA ASP A 21 14.36 -3.87 8.38
C ASP A 21 13.38 -3.63 9.54
N CYS A 22 12.11 -3.42 9.21
CA CYS A 22 11.03 -3.42 10.19
C CYS A 22 10.20 -4.69 10.07
N LYS A 23 9.56 -5.08 11.17
CA LYS A 23 8.57 -6.16 11.17
C LYS A 23 7.17 -5.57 11.05
N ALA A 24 6.27 -6.32 10.40
CA ALA A 24 4.85 -5.97 10.40
C ALA A 24 4.35 -5.96 11.85
N SER A 25 3.61 -4.92 12.22
CA SER A 25 3.04 -4.78 13.56
C SER A 25 1.72 -4.06 13.47
N SER A 26 0.67 -4.68 14.01
CA SER A 26 -0.64 -4.07 14.22
C SER A 26 -0.77 -3.60 15.67
N ARG A 27 -1.31 -2.40 15.84
CA ARG A 27 -1.84 -1.85 17.09
C ARG A 27 -3.27 -1.42 16.82
N LEU A 28 -4.03 -1.08 17.85
CA LEU A 28 -5.44 -0.68 17.71
C LEU A 28 -5.67 0.31 16.55
N LEU A 29 -4.98 1.45 16.50
CA LEU A 29 -5.25 2.48 15.49
C LEU A 29 -4.22 2.55 14.35
N MET A 30 -3.17 1.72 14.39
CA MET A 30 -2.07 1.84 13.45
C MET A 30 -1.47 0.50 13.08
N CYS A 31 -1.08 0.34 11.83
CA CYS A 31 -0.40 -0.84 11.34
C CYS A 31 0.86 -0.42 10.58
N THR A 32 2.01 -0.92 11.01
CA THR A 32 3.29 -0.72 10.31
C THR A 32 3.51 -1.91 9.37
N LEU A 33 3.78 -1.61 8.10
CA LEU A 33 4.04 -2.59 7.05
C LEU A 33 5.45 -2.35 6.49
N PRO A 34 6.34 -3.35 6.52
CA PRO A 34 7.61 -3.25 5.79
C PRO A 34 7.35 -3.14 4.29
N MET A 35 8.30 -2.64 3.53
CA MET A 35 8.31 -2.78 2.08
C MET A 35 9.73 -3.06 1.60
N PHE A 36 9.85 -3.99 0.67
CA PHE A 36 11.12 -4.27 -0.01
C PHE A 36 11.05 -3.67 -1.41
N LEU A 37 11.99 -2.79 -1.71
CA LEU A 37 12.13 -2.14 -3.00
C LEU A 37 13.37 -2.66 -3.69
N VAL A 38 13.28 -2.87 -5.01
CA VAL A 38 14.43 -3.23 -5.83
C VAL A 38 15.08 -1.97 -6.41
N LYS A 39 16.29 -2.12 -6.95
CA LYS A 39 16.95 -1.06 -7.71
C LYS A 39 16.12 -0.68 -8.95
N GLY A 40 15.79 0.60 -9.09
CA GLY A 40 15.08 1.14 -10.25
C GLY A 40 13.66 1.61 -9.94
N TRP A 41 12.79 1.59 -10.94
CA TRP A 41 11.38 1.96 -10.80
C TRP A 41 10.57 0.79 -10.27
N ASN A 42 9.92 1.00 -9.13
CA ASN A 42 9.08 -0.02 -8.47
C ASN A 42 7.61 0.35 -8.65
N ARG A 43 6.76 -0.65 -8.87
CA ARG A 43 5.30 -0.52 -8.78
C ARG A 43 4.85 -1.13 -7.46
N VAL A 44 4.31 -0.29 -6.58
CA VAL A 44 3.77 -0.72 -5.28
C VAL A 44 2.26 -0.67 -5.36
N GLN A 45 1.60 -1.76 -4.99
CA GLN A 45 0.15 -1.84 -4.93
C GLN A 45 -0.27 -2.29 -3.54
N ILE A 46 -1.22 -1.57 -2.95
CA ILE A 46 -1.68 -1.81 -1.59
C ILE A 46 -3.19 -2.03 -1.63
N ASN A 47 -3.63 -3.24 -1.27
CA ASN A 47 -5.04 -3.57 -1.17
C ASN A 47 -5.61 -3.10 0.18
N LEU A 48 -6.03 -1.84 0.25
CA LEU A 48 -6.47 -1.21 1.51
C LEU A 48 -7.62 -1.97 2.18
N GLU A 49 -8.50 -2.61 1.41
CA GLU A 49 -9.60 -3.42 1.94
C GLU A 49 -9.06 -4.64 2.70
N GLU A 50 -8.24 -5.45 2.03
CA GLU A 50 -7.65 -6.65 2.62
C GLU A 50 -6.74 -6.32 3.82
N PHE A 51 -5.96 -5.23 3.74
CA PHE A 51 -5.13 -4.79 4.87
C PHE A 51 -5.97 -4.33 6.06
N THR A 52 -7.09 -3.66 5.83
CA THR A 52 -7.97 -3.20 6.92
C THR A 52 -8.61 -4.40 7.63
N THR A 53 -9.06 -5.39 6.86
CA THR A 53 -9.63 -6.62 7.41
C THR A 53 -8.58 -7.45 8.16
N LYS A 54 -7.38 -7.63 7.61
CA LYS A 54 -6.30 -8.40 8.27
C LYS A 54 -5.74 -7.71 9.52
N ALA A 55 -5.54 -6.39 9.48
CA ALA A 55 -4.90 -5.68 10.59
C ALA A 55 -5.85 -5.32 11.74
N PHE A 56 -7.13 -5.05 11.43
CA PHE A 56 -8.08 -4.50 12.41
C PHE A 56 -9.39 -5.29 12.50
N GLY A 57 -9.61 -6.31 11.67
CA GLY A 57 -10.84 -7.12 11.71
C GLY A 57 -12.09 -6.37 11.25
N THR A 58 -11.95 -5.32 10.44
CA THR A 58 -13.05 -4.46 9.99
C THR A 58 -12.96 -4.15 8.50
N GLU A 59 -14.01 -3.57 7.94
CA GLU A 59 -14.12 -3.24 6.52
C GLU A 59 -13.57 -1.83 6.24
N TYR A 60 -12.86 -1.70 5.11
CA TYR A 60 -12.41 -0.41 4.59
C TYR A 60 -13.59 0.39 4.03
N LEU A 61 -13.66 1.67 4.38
CA LEU A 61 -14.72 2.57 3.89
C LEU A 61 -14.18 3.59 2.88
N HIS A 62 -13.24 4.44 3.29
CA HIS A 62 -12.56 5.35 2.37
C HIS A 62 -11.19 5.78 2.88
N THR A 63 -10.35 6.28 1.97
CA THR A 63 -9.06 6.88 2.30
C THR A 63 -9.24 8.36 2.60
N ILE A 64 -8.73 8.81 3.74
CA ILE A 64 -8.79 10.20 4.19
C ILE A 64 -7.56 10.97 3.68
N ARG A 65 -6.38 10.38 3.81
CA ARG A 65 -5.12 11.07 3.49
C ARG A 65 -4.03 10.08 3.06
N VAL A 66 -3.25 10.47 2.06
CA VAL A 66 -2.00 9.81 1.67
C VAL A 66 -0.86 10.79 1.85
N GLU A 67 0.16 10.40 2.60
CA GLU A 67 1.38 11.18 2.84
C GLU A 67 2.57 10.39 2.32
N VAL A 68 3.28 10.94 1.34
CA VAL A 68 4.53 10.37 0.85
C VAL A 68 5.68 11.18 1.43
N HIS A 69 6.55 10.51 2.19
CA HIS A 69 7.73 11.13 2.79
C HIS A 69 8.82 11.37 1.75
N ALA A 70 9.73 12.30 2.05
CA ALA A 70 10.90 12.60 1.23
C ALA A 70 11.79 11.35 1.00
N THR A 71 12.74 11.41 0.05
CA THR A 71 13.64 10.32 -0.42
C THR A 71 13.08 9.36 -1.47
N CYS A 72 12.00 9.72 -2.17
CA CYS A 72 11.50 8.94 -3.31
C CYS A 72 11.26 9.80 -4.55
N ARG A 73 11.32 9.17 -5.73
CA ARG A 73 10.88 9.79 -6.98
C ARG A 73 9.57 9.15 -7.40
N LEU A 74 8.52 9.96 -7.43
CA LEU A 74 7.20 9.51 -7.83
C LEU A 74 7.01 9.70 -9.33
N ARG A 75 6.33 8.75 -9.97
CA ARG A 75 5.82 8.90 -11.34
C ARG A 75 4.32 9.11 -11.30
N HIS A 76 3.58 8.13 -10.77
CA HIS A 76 2.13 8.18 -10.65
C HIS A 76 1.69 7.62 -9.29
N ILE A 77 0.64 8.23 -8.73
CA ILE A 77 -0.14 7.70 -7.60
C ILE A 77 -1.60 7.77 -8.03
N TYR A 78 -2.31 6.67 -7.95
CA TYR A 78 -3.71 6.58 -8.35
C TYR A 78 -4.43 5.51 -7.53
N PHE A 79 -5.76 5.60 -7.47
CA PHE A 79 -6.62 4.61 -6.86
C PHE A 79 -7.27 3.74 -7.93
N THR A 80 -7.52 2.47 -7.60
CA THR A 80 -8.24 1.53 -8.46
C THR A 80 -9.17 0.68 -7.63
N ASN A 81 -10.37 0.40 -8.16
CA ASN A 81 -11.35 -0.45 -7.48
C ASN A 81 -10.98 -1.94 -7.54
N LYS A 82 -10.09 -2.34 -8.45
CA LYS A 82 -9.67 -3.73 -8.65
C LYS A 82 -8.18 -3.80 -8.95
N MET A 83 -7.58 -4.96 -8.67
CA MET A 83 -6.22 -5.27 -9.07
C MET A 83 -6.15 -5.44 -10.59
N ASN A 84 -5.69 -4.39 -11.27
CA ASN A 84 -5.61 -4.40 -12.74
C ASN A 84 -4.27 -4.99 -13.21
N HIS A 85 -4.37 -5.97 -14.12
CA HIS A 85 -3.24 -6.38 -14.96
C HIS A 85 -2.78 -5.22 -15.84
N GLU A 86 -1.50 -5.22 -16.21
CA GLU A 86 -0.84 -4.11 -16.90
C GLU A 86 -1.54 -3.68 -18.21
N ILE A 87 -2.16 -4.63 -18.91
CA ILE A 87 -2.89 -4.37 -20.16
C ILE A 87 -4.14 -3.49 -19.92
N ALA A 88 -4.82 -3.65 -18.79
CA ALA A 88 -6.02 -2.90 -18.43
C ALA A 88 -5.71 -1.48 -17.94
N ILE A 89 -4.45 -1.16 -17.69
CA ILE A 89 -4.02 0.18 -17.27
C ILE A 89 -3.86 1.03 -18.54
N PRO A 90 -4.39 2.27 -18.59
CA PRO A 90 -4.17 3.15 -19.73
C PRO A 90 -2.68 3.35 -20.02
N ILE A 91 -2.32 3.48 -21.29
CA ILE A 91 -0.92 3.50 -21.75
C ILE A 91 -0.09 4.58 -21.03
N GLU A 92 -0.69 5.72 -20.70
CA GLU A 92 -0.03 6.80 -19.95
C GLU A 92 0.41 6.38 -18.54
N PHE A 93 -0.28 5.41 -17.90
CA PHE A 93 0.00 4.97 -16.54
C PHE A 93 0.82 3.68 -16.46
N ARG A 94 1.07 2.99 -17.59
CA ARG A 94 1.85 1.75 -17.63
C ARG A 94 3.33 2.01 -17.31
N SER A 95 3.96 1.02 -16.69
CA SER A 95 5.41 1.06 -16.51
C SER A 95 6.07 0.80 -17.86
N ARG A 96 6.93 1.71 -18.32
CA ARG A 96 7.81 1.45 -19.47
C ARG A 96 9.03 0.58 -19.12
N VAL A 97 9.16 0.19 -17.85
CA VAL A 97 10.32 -0.55 -17.32
C VAL A 97 9.90 -2.01 -17.10
N VAL A 98 10.75 -2.94 -17.55
CA VAL A 98 10.62 -4.39 -17.30
C VAL A 98 10.46 -4.61 -15.80
N GLN A 99 9.37 -5.25 -15.39
CA GLN A 99 9.12 -5.50 -13.98
C GLN A 99 10.15 -6.48 -13.43
N SER A 100 10.89 -6.07 -12.40
CA SER A 100 11.60 -6.99 -11.52
C SER A 100 10.60 -7.93 -10.85
N PRO A 101 10.98 -9.18 -10.50
CA PRO A 101 10.08 -10.13 -9.85
C PRO A 101 9.43 -9.48 -8.62
N GLN A 102 8.10 -9.46 -8.59
CA GLN A 102 7.37 -8.94 -7.44
C GLN A 102 7.53 -9.94 -6.30
N TYR A 103 8.19 -9.51 -5.22
CA TYR A 103 8.16 -10.29 -4.00
C TYR A 103 6.72 -10.31 -3.48
N PRO A 104 6.18 -11.48 -3.09
CA PRO A 104 4.86 -11.54 -2.49
C PRO A 104 4.88 -10.64 -1.26
N GLN A 105 4.07 -9.58 -1.28
CA GLN A 105 3.85 -8.71 -0.14
C GLN A 105 2.87 -9.39 0.84
N ASN A 106 3.17 -10.65 1.16
CA ASN A 106 2.48 -11.42 2.18
C ASN A 106 3.02 -10.94 3.52
N PHE A 107 2.55 -9.77 3.96
CA PHE A 107 2.79 -9.31 5.31
C PHE A 107 1.97 -10.20 6.24
N LEU A 108 2.64 -11.21 6.80
CA LEU A 108 2.13 -11.95 7.94
C LEU A 108 1.97 -10.96 9.09
N VAL A 109 0.74 -10.48 9.29
CA VAL A 109 0.35 -9.78 10.50
C VAL A 109 0.06 -10.91 11.49
N ASN A 110 1.03 -11.20 12.36
CA ASN A 110 0.85 -12.11 13.49
C ASN A 110 0.06 -11.42 14.60
#